data_AF-A0A352XLI8-F1
#
_entry.id   AF-A0A352XLI8-F1
#
_cell.length_a   1.000
_cell.length_b   1.000
_cell.length_c   1.000
_cell.angle_alpha   90.00
_cell.angle_beta   90.00
_cell.angle_gamma   90.00
#
_symmetry.space_group_name_H-M   'P 1'
#
loop_
_entity.id
_entity.type
_entity.pdbx_description
1 polymer ?
#
loop_
_entity_poly.entity_id
_entity_poly.type
_entity_poly.pdbx_seq_one_letter_code
_entity_poly.pdbx_strand_id
1 'polypeptide(L)'
;MKKSTRSFAKSATAKGFTLMELMVVVAIIVVLASLTVGGLSAMQRNQAKSKCTTQIKLLENALEEFKSDMGSYPERVAEDKTGSNSLYRALFYEGYDYNKRKGESATAPTVVDGTAMRIYLAELDPTSTKQGWSSSPGGSGNPANPIGENNTILDPWGFSYNYLPAVDATGNEDIECNNPDFDLWSNGPDGQKGASDTDKFAGDNLTNWK
;
A
#
# COMPACT_ATOMS: atom_id res chain seq x y z
N MET A 1 94.15 -7.97 -14.37
CA MET A 1 93.12 -8.80 -15.01
C MET A 1 91.87 -8.85 -14.12
N LYS A 2 90.74 -8.29 -14.53
CA LYS A 2 89.41 -8.62 -13.98
C LYS A 2 88.39 -8.52 -15.12
N LYS A 3 87.91 -9.66 -15.62
CA LYS A 3 86.85 -9.73 -16.64
C LYS A 3 85.51 -9.55 -15.92
N SER A 4 84.76 -8.53 -16.29
CA SER A 4 83.41 -8.26 -15.78
C SER A 4 82.39 -8.93 -16.69
N THR A 5 81.78 -10.01 -16.21
CA THR A 5 80.71 -10.75 -16.89
C THR A 5 79.37 -10.09 -16.56
N ARG A 6 78.73 -9.45 -17.55
CA ARG A 6 77.37 -8.91 -17.37
C ARG A 6 76.34 -10.00 -17.69
N SER A 7 75.57 -10.39 -16.68
CA SER A 7 74.37 -11.22 -16.83
C SER A 7 73.21 -10.34 -17.31
N PHE A 8 72.58 -10.71 -18.42
CA PHE A 8 71.35 -10.09 -18.92
C PHE A 8 70.15 -10.83 -18.32
N ALA A 9 69.47 -10.20 -17.35
CA ALA A 9 68.17 -10.68 -16.88
C ALA A 9 67.12 -10.43 -17.98
N LYS A 10 66.39 -11.48 -18.38
CA LYS A 10 65.34 -11.44 -19.39
C LYS A 10 64.11 -10.72 -18.79
N SER A 11 63.92 -9.46 -19.15
CA SER A 11 62.71 -8.70 -18.78
C SER A 11 61.49 -9.39 -19.38
N ALA A 12 60.59 -9.90 -18.53
CA ALA A 12 59.28 -10.36 -18.96
C ALA A 12 58.42 -9.12 -19.21
N THR A 13 58.24 -8.77 -20.48
CA THR A 13 57.39 -7.66 -20.88
C THR A 13 55.96 -7.91 -20.41
N ALA A 14 55.48 -7.13 -19.45
CA ALA A 14 54.08 -7.13 -19.06
C ALA A 14 53.25 -6.70 -20.28
N LYS A 15 52.39 -7.58 -20.79
CA LYS A 15 51.45 -7.25 -21.86
C LYS A 15 50.43 -6.25 -21.30
N GLY A 16 50.44 -5.03 -21.81
CA GLY A 16 49.41 -4.03 -21.52
C GLY A 16 48.10 -4.35 -22.24
N PHE A 17 46.99 -3.90 -21.67
CA PHE A 17 45.67 -3.96 -22.30
C PHE A 17 45.66 -3.17 -23.62
N THR A 18 45.09 -3.73 -24.68
CA THR A 18 44.90 -3.00 -25.92
C THR A 18 43.69 -2.06 -25.79
N LEU A 19 43.73 -0.91 -26.48
CA LEU A 19 42.57 -0.02 -26.58
C LEU A 19 41.35 -0.75 -27.16
N MET A 20 41.58 -1.66 -28.11
CA MET A 20 40.53 -2.48 -28.72
C MET A 20 39.83 -3.40 -27.70
N GLU A 21 40.57 -4.05 -26.79
CA GLU A 21 39.99 -4.87 -25.73
C GLU A 21 39.10 -4.03 -24.81
N LEU A 22 39.54 -2.83 -24.44
CA LEU A 22 38.72 -1.94 -23.62
C LEU A 22 37.46 -1.47 -24.37
N MET A 23 37.57 -1.16 -25.66
CA MET A 23 36.44 -0.72 -26.48
C MET A 23 35.37 -1.80 -26.65
N VAL A 24 35.77 -3.05 -26.87
CA VAL A 24 34.82 -4.18 -26.95
C VAL A 24 34.12 -4.41 -25.61
N VAL A 25 34.84 -4.30 -24.49
CA VAL A 25 34.26 -4.47 -23.15
C VAL A 25 33.20 -3.40 -22.85
N VAL A 26 33.50 -2.11 -23.10
CA VAL A 26 32.50 -1.06 -22.88
C VAL A 26 31.31 -1.18 -23.82
N ALA A 27 31.51 -1.62 -25.07
CA ALA A 27 30.43 -1.89 -26.00
C ALA A 27 29.49 -2.99 -25.48
N ILE A 28 30.06 -4.10 -24.95
CA ILE A 28 29.27 -5.18 -24.35
C ILE A 28 28.51 -4.69 -23.10
N ILE A 29 29.16 -3.90 -22.23
CA ILE A 29 28.52 -3.34 -21.02
C ILE A 29 27.33 -2.46 -21.39
N VAL A 30 27.43 -1.59 -22.40
CA VAL A 30 26.32 -0.72 -22.84
C VAL A 30 25.15 -1.53 -23.37
N VAL A 31 25.42 -2.59 -24.17
CA VAL A 31 24.37 -3.48 -24.68
C VAL A 31 23.67 -4.20 -23.53
N LEU A 32 24.43 -4.78 -22.59
CA LEU A 32 23.84 -5.47 -21.44
C LEU A 32 23.05 -4.52 -20.53
N ALA A 33 23.59 -3.32 -20.26
CA ALA A 33 22.92 -2.31 -19.44
C ALA A 33 21.55 -1.92 -20.04
N SER A 34 21.48 -1.71 -21.36
CA SER A 34 20.21 -1.33 -22.01
C SER A 34 19.13 -2.43 -21.92
N LEU A 35 19.51 -3.70 -22.00
CA LEU A 35 18.57 -4.83 -21.86
C LEU A 35 18.05 -4.97 -20.41
N THR A 36 18.89 -4.70 -19.42
CA THR A 36 18.49 -4.88 -18.00
C THR A 36 17.42 -3.90 -17.52
N VAL A 37 17.38 -2.67 -18.05
CA VAL A 37 16.44 -1.63 -17.59
C VAL A 37 15.00 -1.86 -18.10
N GLY A 38 14.84 -2.47 -19.28
CA GLY A 38 13.52 -2.60 -19.93
C GLY A 38 12.50 -3.46 -19.18
N GLY A 39 12.95 -4.47 -18.41
CA GLY A 39 12.07 -5.41 -17.70
C GLY A 39 11.53 -4.93 -16.35
N LEU A 40 12.14 -3.89 -15.75
CA LEU A 40 11.85 -3.50 -14.36
C LEU A 40 10.44 -2.92 -14.18
N SER A 41 9.96 -2.15 -15.14
CA SER A 41 8.66 -1.45 -15.05
C SER A 41 7.46 -2.41 -15.06
N ALA A 42 7.51 -3.46 -15.89
CA ALA A 42 6.46 -4.49 -15.93
C ALA A 42 6.44 -5.30 -14.63
N MET A 43 7.61 -5.63 -14.09
CA MET A 43 7.73 -6.34 -12.82
C MET A 43 7.15 -5.52 -11.66
N GLN A 44 7.46 -4.22 -11.59
CA GLN A 44 6.92 -3.32 -10.57
C GLN A 44 5.40 -3.22 -10.62
N ARG A 45 4.80 -3.11 -11.82
CA ARG A 45 3.33 -3.11 -11.98
C ARG A 45 2.70 -4.40 -11.49
N ASN A 46 3.28 -5.55 -11.83
CA ASN A 46 2.77 -6.85 -11.37
C ASN A 46 2.89 -7.01 -9.84
N GLN A 47 4.00 -6.55 -9.26
CA GLN A 47 4.17 -6.52 -7.81
C GLN A 47 3.13 -5.63 -7.12
N ALA A 48 2.87 -4.43 -7.66
CA ALA A 48 1.84 -3.53 -7.14
C ALA A 48 0.45 -4.19 -7.18
N LYS A 49 0.07 -4.81 -8.31
CA LYS A 49 -1.19 -5.57 -8.39
C LYS A 49 -1.27 -6.72 -7.38
N SER A 50 -0.19 -7.48 -7.23
CA SER A 50 -0.11 -8.56 -6.23
C SER A 50 -0.23 -8.04 -4.79
N LYS A 51 0.33 -6.85 -4.49
CA LYS A 51 0.17 -6.21 -3.18
C LYS A 51 -1.26 -5.76 -2.97
N CYS A 52 -1.87 -5.11 -3.96
CA CYS A 52 -3.25 -4.60 -3.88
C CYS A 52 -4.25 -5.73 -3.65
N THR A 53 -4.13 -6.84 -4.39
CA THR A 53 -4.98 -8.03 -4.16
C THR A 53 -4.81 -8.63 -2.76
N THR A 54 -3.60 -8.58 -2.21
CA THR A 54 -3.34 -9.05 -0.84
C THR A 54 -3.94 -8.09 0.20
N GLN A 55 -3.79 -6.78 -0.02
CA GLN A 55 -4.39 -5.73 0.81
C GLN A 55 -5.92 -5.85 0.86
N ILE A 56 -6.57 -5.98 -0.31
CA ILE A 56 -8.03 -6.14 -0.40
C ILE A 56 -8.49 -7.33 0.44
N LYS A 57 -7.84 -8.50 0.30
CA LYS A 57 -8.17 -9.69 1.11
C LYS A 57 -7.97 -9.50 2.61
N LEU A 58 -6.95 -8.75 3.01
CA LEU A 58 -6.71 -8.45 4.42
C LEU A 58 -7.75 -7.48 4.98
N LEU A 59 -8.17 -6.50 4.17
CA LEU A 59 -9.27 -5.60 4.50
C LEU A 59 -10.61 -6.34 4.58
N GLU A 60 -10.89 -7.25 3.65
CA GLU A 60 -12.08 -8.12 3.68
C GLU A 60 -12.13 -8.94 4.96
N ASN A 61 -11.05 -9.64 5.31
CA ASN A 61 -11.00 -10.42 6.55
C ASN A 61 -11.19 -9.54 7.80
N ALA A 62 -10.58 -8.35 7.82
CA ALA A 62 -10.76 -7.41 8.93
C ALA A 62 -12.20 -6.89 9.04
N LEU A 63 -12.88 -6.69 7.90
CA LEU A 63 -14.28 -6.30 7.85
C LEU A 63 -15.22 -7.40 8.34
N GLU A 64 -14.95 -8.66 7.99
CA GLU A 64 -15.69 -9.82 8.50
C GLU A 64 -15.52 -9.96 10.01
N GLU A 65 -14.30 -9.77 10.53
CA GLU A 65 -14.06 -9.74 11.97
C GLU A 65 -14.77 -8.57 12.66
N PHE A 66 -14.76 -7.39 12.03
CA PHE A 66 -15.49 -6.22 12.53
C PHE A 66 -16.99 -6.51 12.64
N LYS A 67 -17.60 -7.07 11.59
CA LYS A 67 -19.02 -7.45 11.57
C LYS A 67 -19.33 -8.52 12.61
N SER A 68 -18.44 -9.48 12.83
CA SER A 68 -18.60 -10.50 13.87
C SER A 68 -18.70 -9.89 15.28
N ASP A 69 -18.01 -8.78 15.53
CA ASP A 69 -17.98 -8.13 16.84
C ASP A 69 -19.04 -7.03 17.00
N MET A 70 -19.32 -6.28 15.94
CA MET A 70 -20.21 -5.12 15.95
C MET A 70 -21.62 -5.42 15.44
N GLY A 71 -21.81 -6.54 14.74
CA GLY A 71 -23.07 -6.97 14.15
C GLY A 71 -23.38 -6.38 12.77
N SER A 72 -22.66 -5.35 12.36
CA SER A 72 -22.78 -4.70 11.04
C SER A 72 -21.41 -4.31 10.48
N TYR A 73 -21.34 -4.05 9.18
CA TYR A 73 -20.16 -3.44 8.57
C TYR A 73 -20.07 -1.94 8.94
N PRO A 74 -18.85 -1.34 8.85
CA PRO A 74 -18.67 0.08 9.09
C PRO A 74 -19.58 0.94 8.20
N GLU A 75 -20.26 1.89 8.81
CA GLU A 75 -21.03 2.87 8.05
C GLU A 75 -20.09 3.88 7.39
N ARG A 76 -20.44 4.31 6.19
CA ARG A 76 -19.72 5.38 5.49
C ARG A 76 -20.28 6.72 5.93
N VAL A 77 -19.42 7.58 6.50
CA VAL A 77 -19.82 8.95 6.81
C VAL A 77 -20.01 9.75 5.52
N ALA A 78 -21.06 10.58 5.45
CA ALA A 78 -21.41 11.32 4.24
C ALA A 78 -20.30 12.28 3.73
N GLU A 79 -19.42 12.72 4.62
CA GLU A 79 -18.28 13.59 4.30
C GLU A 79 -17.14 12.83 3.60
N ASP A 80 -17.05 11.51 3.80
CA ASP A 80 -16.02 10.67 3.22
C ASP A 80 -16.45 10.16 1.84
N LYS A 81 -16.10 10.93 0.81
CA LYS A 81 -16.42 10.60 -0.58
C LYS A 81 -15.91 9.22 -1.02
N THR A 82 -14.81 8.75 -0.45
CA THR A 82 -14.21 7.46 -0.82
C THR A 82 -14.66 6.30 0.06
N GLY A 83 -15.08 6.56 1.30
CA GLY A 83 -15.27 5.52 2.32
C GLY A 83 -13.95 5.02 2.95
N SER A 84 -12.79 5.48 2.46
CA SER A 84 -11.47 5.07 2.94
C SER A 84 -11.19 5.50 4.37
N ASN A 85 -11.64 6.71 4.74
CA ASN A 85 -11.48 7.21 6.10
C ASN A 85 -12.40 6.47 7.07
N SER A 86 -13.62 6.19 6.64
CA SER A 86 -14.59 5.41 7.41
C SER A 86 -14.03 4.02 7.73
N LEU A 87 -13.41 3.35 6.74
CA LEU A 87 -12.70 2.08 6.96
C LEU A 87 -11.52 2.22 7.92
N TYR A 88 -10.68 3.23 7.72
CA TYR A 88 -9.53 3.47 8.61
C TYR A 88 -9.98 3.65 10.06
N ARG A 89 -11.08 4.40 10.25
CA ARG A 89 -11.63 4.65 11.57
C ARG A 89 -12.11 3.38 12.26
N ALA A 90 -12.93 2.61 11.56
CA ALA A 90 -13.53 1.39 12.09
C ALA A 90 -12.52 0.25 12.28
N LEU A 91 -11.58 0.07 11.35
CA LEU A 91 -10.63 -1.06 11.40
C LEU A 91 -9.43 -0.80 12.32
N PHE A 92 -9.13 0.47 12.62
CA PHE A 92 -7.94 0.84 13.40
C PHE A 92 -8.18 1.94 14.44
N TYR A 93 -8.56 3.16 14.02
CA TYR A 93 -8.53 4.34 14.91
C TYR A 93 -9.42 4.21 16.15
N GLU A 94 -10.65 3.71 15.98
CA GLU A 94 -11.60 3.60 17.08
C GLU A 94 -11.16 2.59 18.12
N GLY A 95 -10.59 1.46 17.69
CA GLY A 95 -9.97 0.47 18.57
C GLY A 95 -8.73 1.02 19.27
N TYR A 96 -7.93 1.83 18.60
CA TYR A 96 -6.79 2.53 19.20
C TYR A 96 -7.24 3.53 20.27
N ASP A 97 -8.22 4.38 19.97
CA ASP A 97 -8.73 5.40 20.88
C ASP A 97 -9.47 4.77 22.07
N TYR A 98 -10.21 3.68 21.85
CA TYR A 98 -10.79 2.87 22.92
C TYR A 98 -9.72 2.38 23.91
N ASN A 99 -8.63 1.80 23.40
CA ASN A 99 -7.54 1.30 24.23
C ASN A 99 -6.83 2.42 25.00
N LYS A 100 -6.70 3.62 24.39
CA LYS A 100 -6.15 4.82 25.05
C LYS A 100 -7.06 5.28 26.21
N ARG A 101 -8.36 5.45 25.95
CA ARG A 101 -9.37 5.89 26.94
C ARG A 101 -9.51 4.93 28.12
N LYS A 102 -9.46 3.62 27.86
CA LYS A 102 -9.50 2.58 28.90
C LYS A 102 -8.39 2.76 29.96
N GLY A 103 -7.26 3.35 29.58
CA GLY A 103 -6.16 3.69 30.48
C GLY A 103 -6.35 5.01 31.26
N GLU A 104 -7.20 5.93 30.79
CA GLU A 104 -7.36 7.29 31.36
C GLU A 104 -8.65 7.49 32.18
N SER A 105 -9.71 6.71 31.94
CA SER A 105 -10.90 6.65 32.82
C SER A 105 -11.72 5.41 32.48
N ALA A 106 -11.75 4.43 33.39
CA ALA A 106 -12.38 3.12 33.23
C ALA A 106 -13.92 3.15 33.30
N THR A 107 -14.57 4.12 32.65
CA THR A 107 -15.97 3.97 32.30
C THR A 107 -15.97 3.42 30.88
N ALA A 108 -16.33 2.15 30.71
CA ALA A 108 -16.59 1.61 29.39
C ALA A 108 -17.50 2.61 28.66
N PRO A 109 -17.16 3.06 27.44
CA PRO A 109 -18.11 3.86 26.68
C PRO A 109 -19.42 3.08 26.67
N THR A 110 -20.51 3.74 27.09
CA THR A 110 -21.84 3.25 26.75
C THR A 110 -21.75 2.92 25.27
N VAL A 111 -21.99 1.67 24.88
CA VAL A 111 -22.03 1.21 23.49
C VAL A 111 -22.98 2.15 22.75
N VAL A 112 -22.43 3.19 22.17
CA VAL A 112 -23.13 4.29 21.54
C VAL A 112 -22.27 4.58 20.31
N ASP A 113 -22.90 4.38 19.15
CA ASP A 113 -22.37 4.66 17.82
C ASP A 113 -21.17 3.82 17.35
N GLY A 114 -21.39 2.52 17.10
CA GLY A 114 -20.57 1.77 16.12
C GLY A 114 -19.06 1.70 16.35
N THR A 115 -18.58 2.07 17.56
CA THR A 115 -17.16 2.27 17.82
C THR A 115 -16.42 0.94 18.00
N ALA A 116 -15.32 0.75 17.28
CA ALA A 116 -14.49 -0.45 17.41
C ALA A 116 -13.91 -0.66 18.83
N MET A 117 -14.07 -1.87 19.38
CA MET A 117 -13.52 -2.24 20.70
C MET A 117 -12.08 -2.78 20.63
N ARG A 118 -11.62 -3.18 19.44
CA ARG A 118 -10.27 -3.70 19.19
C ARG A 118 -9.73 -3.20 17.85
N ILE A 119 -8.42 -3.35 17.67
CA ILE A 119 -7.75 -3.09 16.40
C ILE A 119 -7.87 -4.36 15.54
N TYR A 120 -8.48 -4.25 14.36
CA TYR A 120 -8.66 -5.38 13.44
C TYR A 120 -7.52 -5.47 12.44
N LEU A 121 -6.97 -4.33 12.01
CA LEU A 121 -5.85 -4.30 11.07
C LEU A 121 -4.73 -3.38 11.57
N ALA A 122 -3.74 -3.96 12.23
CA ALA A 122 -2.59 -3.22 12.79
C ALA A 122 -1.70 -2.58 11.72
N GLU A 123 -1.74 -3.05 10.48
CA GLU A 123 -0.95 -2.50 9.38
C GLU A 123 -1.43 -1.13 8.89
N LEU A 124 -2.60 -0.68 9.36
CA LEU A 124 -3.10 0.67 9.11
C LEU A 124 -2.44 1.72 10.01
N ASP A 125 -1.62 1.33 10.98
CA ASP A 125 -0.93 2.26 11.86
C ASP A 125 -0.08 3.27 11.08
N PRO A 126 -0.44 4.57 11.07
CA PRO A 126 0.28 5.60 10.33
C PRO A 126 1.67 5.90 10.91
N THR A 127 1.96 5.44 12.13
CA THR A 127 3.27 5.60 12.78
C THR A 127 4.21 4.44 12.44
N SER A 128 3.66 3.28 12.09
CA SER A 128 4.41 2.11 11.66
C SER A 128 4.60 2.14 10.14
N THR A 129 5.67 2.78 9.68
CA THR A 129 6.00 2.93 8.24
C THR A 129 6.40 1.63 7.54
N LYS A 130 6.14 0.45 8.12
CA LYS A 130 6.59 -0.84 7.56
C LYS A 130 5.93 -1.14 6.21
N GLN A 131 4.66 -0.77 6.04
CA GLN A 131 3.92 -1.08 4.82
C GLN A 131 3.35 0.16 4.11
N GLY A 132 3.18 1.29 4.82
CA GLY A 132 2.73 2.55 4.21
C GLY A 132 1.28 2.54 3.72
N TRP A 133 0.42 1.77 4.38
CA TRP A 133 -0.98 1.56 3.99
C TRP A 133 -1.92 2.66 4.44
N SER A 134 -1.47 3.62 5.25
CA SER A 134 -2.26 4.79 5.61
C SER A 134 -1.58 6.05 5.10
N SER A 135 -2.39 7.06 4.77
CA SER A 135 -1.88 8.39 4.45
C SER A 135 -0.96 8.87 5.58
N SER A 136 0.15 9.55 5.23
CA SER A 136 1.09 10.10 6.21
C SER A 136 0.33 10.75 7.36
N PRO A 137 0.72 10.50 8.63
CA PRO A 137 -0.05 10.83 9.82
C PRO A 137 -0.63 12.23 9.72
N GLY A 138 -1.92 12.29 9.40
CA GLY A 138 -2.66 13.49 9.08
C GLY A 138 -3.18 14.18 10.34
N GLY A 139 -2.34 14.28 11.35
CA GLY A 139 -2.35 15.43 12.24
C GLY A 139 -1.16 16.27 11.85
N SER A 140 -1.36 17.36 11.11
CA SER A 140 -0.34 18.38 10.93
C SER A 140 0.20 18.85 12.29
N GLY A 141 1.31 18.27 12.75
CA GLY A 141 2.09 18.79 13.88
C GLY A 141 1.43 18.82 15.27
N ASN A 142 0.35 18.07 15.54
CA ASN A 142 -0.21 17.97 16.90
C ASN A 142 0.35 16.74 17.65
N PRO A 143 1.29 16.92 18.61
CA PRO A 143 1.87 15.81 19.37
C PRO A 143 0.86 15.10 20.30
N ALA A 144 -0.34 15.64 20.52
CA ALA A 144 -1.38 15.02 21.34
C ALA A 144 -2.26 14.00 20.59
N ASN A 145 -2.26 14.01 19.26
CA ASN A 145 -2.94 13.01 18.41
C ASN A 145 -2.03 12.58 17.23
N PRO A 146 -1.03 11.70 17.49
CA PRO A 146 -0.02 11.33 16.50
C PRO A 146 -0.56 10.49 15.34
N ILE A 147 -1.77 9.94 15.49
CA ILE A 147 -2.39 9.02 14.53
C ILE A 147 -3.40 9.75 13.64
N GLY A 148 -4.17 10.73 14.16
CA GLY A 148 -5.14 11.50 13.38
C GLY A 148 -6.39 10.70 12.99
N GLU A 149 -7.56 11.33 13.04
CA GLU A 149 -8.86 10.68 12.74
C GLU A 149 -9.21 10.65 11.25
N ASN A 150 -8.56 11.51 10.45
CA ASN A 150 -8.88 11.77 9.03
C ASN A 150 -7.95 11.05 8.04
N ASN A 151 -7.23 10.00 8.47
CA ASN A 151 -6.36 9.26 7.55
C ASN A 151 -7.18 8.36 6.62
N THR A 152 -6.62 8.09 5.44
CA THR A 152 -7.19 7.17 4.45
C THR A 152 -6.27 5.97 4.24
N ILE A 153 -6.85 4.86 3.78
CA ILE A 153 -6.11 3.64 3.46
C ILE A 153 -5.61 3.73 2.02
N LEU A 154 -4.30 3.61 1.82
CA LEU A 154 -3.61 3.74 0.54
C LEU A 154 -3.36 2.38 -0.12
N ASP A 155 -3.58 2.36 -1.42
CA ASP A 155 -3.19 1.27 -2.31
C ASP A 155 -1.70 1.36 -2.69
N PRO A 156 -1.15 0.37 -3.42
CA PRO A 156 0.27 0.35 -3.78
C PRO A 156 0.71 1.45 -4.74
N TRP A 157 -0.24 2.18 -5.33
CA TRP A 157 -0.02 3.32 -6.21
C TRP A 157 -0.12 4.65 -5.46
N GLY A 158 -0.50 4.64 -4.18
CA GLY A 158 -0.63 5.81 -3.33
C GLY A 158 -1.98 6.51 -3.42
N PHE A 159 -2.96 5.89 -4.08
CA PHE A 159 -4.34 6.36 -4.09
C PHE A 159 -5.12 5.72 -2.95
N SER A 160 -6.21 6.36 -2.52
CA SER A 160 -7.05 5.81 -1.46
C SER A 160 -7.92 4.67 -1.98
N TYR A 161 -8.10 3.62 -1.17
CA TYR A 161 -9.14 2.62 -1.42
C TYR A 161 -10.52 3.23 -1.35
N ASN A 162 -11.44 2.70 -2.14
CA ASN A 162 -12.83 3.09 -2.11
C ASN A 162 -13.67 1.99 -1.45
N TYR A 163 -14.64 2.41 -0.65
CA TYR A 163 -15.49 1.55 0.14
C TYR A 163 -16.94 2.04 0.08
N LEU A 164 -17.84 1.11 -0.18
CA LEU A 164 -19.28 1.32 -0.13
C LEU A 164 -19.93 0.18 0.66
N PRO A 165 -20.58 0.47 1.81
CA PRO A 165 -21.40 -0.53 2.50
C PRO A 165 -22.67 -0.80 1.68
N ALA A 166 -23.22 -2.03 1.76
CA ALA A 166 -24.47 -2.36 1.09
C ALA A 166 -25.70 -1.68 1.72
N VAL A 167 -25.58 -1.16 2.94
CA VAL A 167 -26.61 -0.37 3.61
C VAL A 167 -26.08 1.01 3.94
N ASP A 168 -26.90 2.03 3.71
CA ASP A 168 -26.61 3.41 4.09
C ASP A 168 -26.72 3.60 5.62
N ALA A 169 -26.29 4.76 6.12
CA ALA A 169 -26.39 5.11 7.55
C ALA A 169 -27.85 5.22 8.07
N THR A 170 -28.84 5.11 7.19
CA THR A 170 -30.27 5.10 7.52
C THR A 170 -30.85 3.68 7.51
N GLY A 171 -30.04 2.67 7.17
CA GLY A 171 -30.43 1.27 7.08
C GLY A 171 -31.14 0.89 5.77
N ASN A 172 -31.11 1.74 4.75
CA ASN A 172 -31.62 1.40 3.42
C ASN A 172 -30.52 0.74 2.59
N GLU A 173 -30.90 -0.20 1.72
CA GLU A 173 -29.97 -0.79 0.75
C GLU A 173 -29.44 0.27 -0.22
N ASP A 174 -28.11 0.38 -0.34
CA ASP A 174 -27.47 1.26 -1.31
C ASP A 174 -27.48 0.60 -2.69
N ILE A 175 -28.20 1.22 -3.63
CA ILE A 175 -28.43 0.71 -5.00
C ILE A 175 -27.11 0.71 -5.82
N GLU A 176 -26.06 1.42 -5.36
CA GLU A 176 -24.77 1.48 -6.04
C GLU A 176 -23.82 0.31 -5.71
N CYS A 177 -24.13 -0.48 -4.68
CA CYS A 177 -23.32 -1.62 -4.24
C CYS A 177 -23.57 -2.86 -5.14
N ASN A 178 -22.50 -3.46 -5.66
CA ASN A 178 -22.57 -4.65 -6.52
C ASN A 178 -22.65 -5.94 -5.70
N ASN A 179 -22.04 -5.96 -4.52
CA ASN A 179 -22.13 -7.06 -3.57
C ASN A 179 -23.25 -6.83 -2.54
N PRO A 180 -23.85 -7.90 -1.98
CA PRO A 180 -24.90 -7.79 -0.95
C PRO A 180 -24.37 -7.32 0.41
N ASP A 181 -23.05 -7.37 0.63
CA ASP A 181 -22.41 -7.05 1.91
C ASP A 181 -21.70 -5.69 1.86
N PHE A 182 -20.69 -5.57 1.00
CA PHE A 182 -19.96 -4.33 0.75
C PHE A 182 -19.11 -4.42 -0.53
N ASP A 183 -18.79 -3.26 -1.06
CA ASP A 183 -17.87 -3.07 -2.18
C ASP A 183 -16.57 -2.42 -1.70
N LEU A 184 -15.44 -3.00 -2.11
CA LEU A 184 -14.09 -2.51 -1.84
C LEU A 184 -13.26 -2.58 -3.12
N TRP A 185 -12.68 -1.44 -3.52
CA TRP A 185 -11.85 -1.40 -4.73
C TRP A 185 -10.74 -0.35 -4.71
N SER A 186 -9.70 -0.61 -5.50
CA SER A 186 -8.66 0.37 -5.88
C SER A 186 -8.86 0.78 -7.33
N ASN A 187 -8.62 2.07 -7.60
CA ASN A 187 -8.63 2.65 -8.95
C ASN A 187 -7.31 2.37 -9.71
N GLY A 188 -6.44 1.51 -9.20
CA GLY A 188 -5.23 1.10 -9.91
C GLY A 188 -4.19 2.23 -10.13
N PRO A 189 -3.23 2.00 -11.04
CA PRO A 189 -2.17 2.95 -11.38
C PRO A 189 -2.60 4.32 -11.87
N ASP A 190 -3.77 4.45 -12.50
CA ASP A 190 -4.24 5.72 -13.05
C ASP A 190 -5.05 6.56 -12.04
N GLY A 191 -5.51 5.94 -10.95
CA GLY A 191 -6.27 6.59 -9.87
C GLY A 191 -7.68 7.02 -10.28
N GLN A 192 -8.16 6.67 -11.47
CA GLN A 192 -9.44 7.09 -12.00
C GLN A 192 -10.50 5.99 -11.88
N LYS A 193 -11.71 6.34 -11.43
CA LYS A 193 -12.87 5.45 -11.61
C LYS A 193 -13.10 5.32 -13.12
N GLY A 194 -13.24 4.09 -13.62
CA GLY A 194 -13.52 3.83 -15.04
C GLY A 194 -14.64 4.74 -15.55
N ALA A 195 -14.45 5.30 -16.76
CA ALA A 195 -15.20 6.46 -17.27
C ALA A 195 -16.73 6.26 -17.45
N SER A 196 -17.26 5.05 -17.25
CA SER A 196 -18.70 4.79 -17.30
C SER A 196 -19.10 3.65 -16.36
N ASP A 197 -20.39 3.60 -15.97
CA ASP A 197 -20.94 2.51 -15.16
C ASP A 197 -20.95 1.15 -15.88
N THR A 198 -20.74 1.16 -17.20
CA THR A 198 -20.49 -0.04 -18.03
C THR A 198 -18.99 -0.40 -18.13
N ASP A 199 -18.10 0.54 -17.80
CA ASP A 199 -16.64 0.37 -17.70
C ASP A 199 -16.17 0.11 -16.27
N LYS A 200 -17.09 -0.19 -15.33
CA LYS A 200 -16.79 -0.64 -13.95
C LYS A 200 -15.76 -1.78 -13.93
N PHE A 201 -15.67 -2.55 -15.03
CA PHE A 201 -14.75 -3.67 -15.24
C PHE A 201 -13.69 -3.46 -16.34
N ALA A 202 -13.69 -2.32 -17.05
CA ALA A 202 -12.90 -2.13 -18.27
C ALA A 202 -11.52 -1.47 -18.04
N GLY A 203 -11.08 -1.35 -16.78
CA GLY A 203 -9.83 -0.67 -16.40
C GLY A 203 -8.77 -1.57 -15.76
N ASP A 204 -7.75 -0.94 -15.20
CA ASP A 204 -6.70 -1.53 -14.37
C ASP A 204 -7.08 -1.64 -12.88
N ASN A 205 -8.34 -1.35 -12.55
CA ASN A 205 -8.95 -1.43 -11.23
C ASN A 205 -8.91 -2.85 -10.63
N LEU A 206 -8.86 -2.91 -9.30
CA LEU A 206 -8.93 -4.16 -8.54
C LEU A 206 -10.05 -4.07 -7.51
N THR A 207 -10.97 -5.02 -7.56
CA THR A 207 -12.22 -5.00 -6.78
C THR A 207 -12.41 -6.32 -6.02
N ASN A 208 -13.32 -6.33 -5.04
CA ASN A 208 -13.80 -7.52 -4.32
C ASN A 208 -15.08 -8.15 -4.94
N TRP A 209 -15.54 -7.64 -6.09
CA TRP A 209 -16.78 -8.08 -6.71
C TRP A 209 -16.67 -9.53 -7.21
N LYS A 210 -17.72 -10.33 -7.01
CA LYS A 210 -17.79 -11.73 -7.44
C LYS A 210 -18.64 -11.92 -8.70
#